data_AF-A0A9K3GMJ9-F1
#
_entry.id   AF-A0A9K3GMJ9-F1
#
_cell.length_a   1.000
_cell.length_b   1.000
_cell.length_c   1.000
_cell.angle_alpha   90.00
_cell.angle_beta   90.00
_cell.angle_gamma   90.00
#
_symmetry.space_group_name_H-M   'P 1'
#
loop_
_entity.id
_entity.type
_entity.pdbx_description
1 polymer ?
#
loop_
_entity_poly.entity_id
_entity_poly.type
_entity_poly.pdbx_seq_one_letter_code
_entity_poly.pdbx_strand_id
1 'polypeptide(L)'
;SQFTISPDGTDVAFVTQVGTDVAWTTDDSVYLVPINGEEEPVCLTCDCAARDMTPLFSEDGSKLYYLGMLEAQSESDRVRLKVMEMQTRVSTVLSEGYDRSIDGIVFDPINEGYAYALVADTARESIFHFPLGVFGDDDVHMVVQGGACGSLSVTPEGILLYAMSTYTRPSDVYKADSTDGYTVRKLTTNNDLQINSWMDVREPVEMWSTSTNGDKVQSWYFAPAQIPTNGDKVPLILYVHGGPESPWEDAWSYRWNPQTLVSTVGVNAALIATNFHGSDSFGEEFTKSIRNHWFDIPYDDVLIAMQDTLDTYDYIDEERIGSIGASYGGTFQYWVAGQSASDERLKNLKCIVSHDGIFDLVSFAIDTDEMFFPF
;
A
#
# COMPACT_ATOMS: atom_id res chain seq x y z
N SER A 1 -2.83 -17.81 -6.83
CA SER A 1 -2.65 -17.90 -8.28
C SER A 1 -3.67 -16.98 -8.94
N GLN A 2 -3.21 -16.12 -9.85
CA GLN A 2 -4.07 -15.21 -10.60
C GLN A 2 -4.33 -15.81 -11.98
N PHE A 3 -5.60 -15.83 -12.41
CA PHE A 3 -5.99 -16.36 -13.71
C PHE A 3 -7.31 -15.75 -14.18
N THR A 4 -7.56 -15.85 -15.48
CA THR A 4 -8.84 -15.53 -16.11
C THR A 4 -9.15 -16.56 -17.20
N ILE A 5 -10.43 -16.74 -17.51
CA ILE A 5 -10.91 -17.66 -18.54
C ILE A 5 -11.36 -16.82 -19.74
N SER A 6 -11.05 -17.24 -20.95
CA SER A 6 -11.51 -16.57 -22.16
C SER A 6 -13.05 -16.53 -22.21
N PRO A 7 -13.66 -15.50 -22.84
CA PRO A 7 -15.12 -15.37 -22.88
C PRO A 7 -15.84 -16.56 -23.55
N ASP A 8 -15.18 -17.23 -24.49
CA ASP A 8 -15.68 -18.43 -25.15
C ASP A 8 -15.48 -19.72 -24.32
N GLY A 9 -14.79 -19.62 -23.19
CA GLY A 9 -14.54 -20.71 -22.25
C GLY A 9 -13.51 -21.73 -22.73
N THR A 10 -12.68 -21.40 -23.72
CA THR A 10 -11.75 -22.35 -24.34
C THR A 10 -10.32 -22.26 -23.80
N ASP A 11 -9.90 -21.09 -23.31
CA ASP A 11 -8.54 -20.83 -22.84
C ASP A 11 -8.52 -20.30 -21.40
N VAL A 12 -7.40 -20.54 -20.72
CA VAL A 12 -7.07 -19.96 -19.42
C VAL A 12 -5.79 -19.15 -19.55
N ALA A 13 -5.86 -17.85 -19.21
CA ALA A 13 -4.67 -17.04 -19.01
C ALA A 13 -4.32 -17.03 -17.52
N PHE A 14 -3.07 -17.32 -17.16
CA PHE A 14 -2.64 -17.41 -15.76
C PHE A 14 -1.23 -16.87 -15.57
N VAL A 15 -0.95 -16.41 -14.36
CA VAL A 15 0.36 -15.85 -13.99
C VAL A 15 1.19 -16.94 -13.32
N THR A 16 2.42 -17.11 -13.79
CA THR A 16 3.41 -17.97 -13.14
C THR A 16 4.83 -17.51 -13.42
N GLN A 17 5.70 -17.82 -12.49
CA GLN A 17 7.14 -17.79 -12.71
C GLN A 17 7.61 -19.17 -13.18
N VAL A 18 8.49 -19.22 -14.18
CA VAL A 18 9.08 -20.47 -14.70
C VAL A 18 10.59 -20.33 -14.75
N GLY A 19 11.31 -21.22 -14.08
CA GLY A 19 12.77 -21.20 -14.06
C GLY A 19 13.34 -21.90 -12.84
N THR A 20 14.67 -21.98 -12.79
CA THR A 20 15.42 -22.40 -11.59
C THR A 20 15.99 -21.21 -10.82
N ASP A 21 15.83 -20.01 -11.37
CA ASP A 21 16.31 -18.72 -10.91
C ASP A 21 15.19 -17.86 -10.29
N VAL A 22 14.07 -18.48 -9.91
CA VAL A 22 12.90 -17.83 -9.31
C VAL A 22 13.24 -16.92 -8.12
N ALA A 23 14.23 -17.30 -7.30
CA ALA A 23 14.72 -16.52 -6.15
C ALA A 23 15.49 -15.24 -6.55
N TRP A 24 15.89 -15.12 -7.82
CA TRP A 24 16.75 -14.07 -8.35
C TRP A 24 16.03 -13.15 -9.33
N THR A 25 14.71 -13.30 -9.47
CA THR A 25 13.96 -12.51 -10.44
C THR A 25 12.55 -12.20 -10.00
N THR A 26 12.08 -11.04 -10.43
CA THR A 26 10.69 -10.57 -10.29
C THR A 26 9.84 -10.91 -11.52
N ASP A 27 10.37 -11.70 -12.47
CA ASP A 27 9.74 -12.05 -13.75
C ASP A 27 8.59 -13.05 -13.57
N ASP A 28 7.45 -12.55 -13.09
CA ASP A 28 6.17 -13.21 -13.25
C ASP A 28 5.63 -12.92 -14.65
N SER A 29 5.29 -13.96 -15.40
CA SER A 29 4.79 -13.83 -16.77
C SER A 29 3.38 -14.39 -16.90
N VAL A 30 2.61 -13.83 -17.84
CA VAL A 30 1.28 -14.35 -18.20
C VAL A 30 1.43 -15.43 -19.26
N TYR A 31 0.84 -16.60 -18.98
CA TYR A 31 0.77 -17.76 -19.87
C TYR A 31 -0.67 -18.00 -20.31
N LEU A 32 -0.84 -18.60 -21.49
CA LEU A 32 -2.12 -19.03 -22.05
C LEU A 32 -2.10 -20.53 -22.26
N VAL A 33 -3.15 -21.23 -21.87
CA VAL A 33 -3.30 -22.67 -22.10
C VAL A 33 -4.75 -23.03 -22.42
N PRO A 34 -5.02 -23.95 -23.36
CA PRO A 34 -6.35 -24.49 -23.55
C PRO A 34 -6.89 -25.15 -22.28
N ILE A 35 -8.14 -24.87 -21.93
CA ILE A 35 -8.75 -25.37 -20.70
C ILE A 35 -8.88 -26.91 -20.68
N ASN A 36 -8.89 -27.54 -21.86
CA ASN A 36 -8.94 -28.99 -22.01
C ASN A 36 -7.59 -29.68 -21.67
N GLY A 37 -6.50 -28.91 -21.53
CA GLY A 37 -5.17 -29.41 -21.21
C GLY A 37 -4.51 -30.22 -22.32
N GLU A 38 -4.95 -30.05 -23.58
CA GLU A 38 -4.42 -30.81 -24.72
C GLU A 38 -3.13 -30.22 -25.30
N GLU A 39 -2.83 -28.95 -25.00
CA GLU A 39 -1.62 -28.25 -25.46
C GLU A 39 -0.82 -27.70 -24.28
N GLU A 40 0.49 -27.53 -24.49
CA GLU A 40 1.39 -26.92 -23.52
C GLU A 40 1.12 -25.41 -23.39
N PRO A 41 1.28 -24.82 -22.19
CA PRO A 41 1.14 -23.38 -22.00
C PRO A 41 2.09 -22.56 -22.89
N VAL A 42 1.57 -21.51 -23.51
CA VAL A 42 2.33 -20.54 -24.29
C VAL A 42 2.52 -19.27 -23.46
N CYS A 43 3.76 -18.83 -23.32
CA CYS A 43 4.03 -17.56 -22.65
C CYS A 43 3.61 -16.38 -23.53
N LEU A 44 2.85 -15.45 -22.96
CA LEU A 44 2.40 -14.23 -23.63
C LEU A 44 3.32 -13.04 -23.35
N THR A 45 3.91 -12.95 -22.14
CA THR A 45 4.63 -11.74 -21.70
C THR A 45 6.11 -11.93 -21.34
N CYS A 46 6.71 -13.09 -21.67
CA CYS A 46 8.09 -13.44 -21.34
C CYS A 46 9.18 -12.52 -21.92
N ASP A 47 8.84 -11.56 -22.79
CA ASP A 47 9.79 -10.54 -23.24
C ASP A 47 10.02 -9.44 -22.18
N CYS A 48 9.21 -9.40 -21.11
CA CYS A 48 9.34 -8.46 -19.99
C CYS A 48 9.95 -9.18 -18.79
N ALA A 49 11.19 -8.81 -18.39
CA ALA A 49 11.85 -9.38 -17.22
C ALA A 49 11.33 -8.83 -15.87
N ALA A 50 10.22 -8.07 -15.90
CA ALA A 50 9.57 -7.51 -14.72
C ALA A 50 8.29 -8.30 -14.42
N ARG A 51 7.56 -7.88 -13.39
CA ARG A 51 6.39 -8.60 -12.91
C ARG A 51 5.13 -8.23 -13.68
N ASP A 52 4.48 -9.20 -14.33
CA ASP A 52 3.13 -9.06 -14.89
C ASP A 52 2.11 -9.87 -14.08
N MET A 53 0.91 -9.32 -13.90
CA MET A 53 -0.10 -9.81 -12.97
C MET A 53 -1.54 -9.47 -13.41
N THR A 54 -2.54 -10.06 -12.76
CA THR A 54 -3.98 -9.74 -12.90
C THR A 54 -4.47 -9.75 -14.37
N PRO A 55 -4.34 -10.86 -15.11
CA PRO A 55 -4.84 -10.95 -16.49
C PRO A 55 -6.37 -10.91 -16.54
N LEU A 56 -6.92 -10.20 -17.52
CA LEU A 56 -8.35 -9.99 -17.72
C LEU A 56 -8.69 -9.86 -19.22
N PHE A 57 -9.45 -10.81 -19.78
CA PHE A 57 -9.88 -10.76 -21.17
C PHE A 57 -10.98 -9.73 -21.41
N SER A 58 -10.90 -8.98 -22.52
CA SER A 58 -12.06 -8.22 -23.03
C SER A 58 -13.25 -9.15 -23.29
N GLU A 59 -14.46 -8.60 -23.30
CA GLU A 59 -15.70 -9.38 -23.50
C GLU A 59 -15.73 -10.18 -24.82
N ASP A 60 -15.09 -9.65 -25.86
CA ASP A 60 -14.95 -10.31 -27.17
C ASP A 60 -13.71 -11.21 -27.29
N GLY A 61 -12.85 -11.25 -26.26
CA GLY A 61 -11.60 -12.00 -26.23
C GLY A 61 -10.51 -11.46 -27.17
N SER A 62 -10.72 -10.33 -27.84
CA SER A 62 -9.74 -9.75 -28.77
C SER A 62 -8.55 -9.13 -28.06
N LYS A 63 -8.71 -8.77 -26.78
CA LYS A 63 -7.68 -8.13 -25.96
C LYS A 63 -7.51 -8.85 -24.63
N LEU A 64 -6.29 -8.77 -24.11
CA LEU A 64 -5.95 -9.16 -22.75
C LEU A 64 -5.40 -7.94 -22.02
N TYR A 65 -6.13 -7.48 -21.02
CA TYR A 65 -5.66 -6.47 -20.07
C TYR A 65 -4.91 -7.16 -18.94
N TYR A 66 -3.89 -6.50 -18.42
CA TYR A 66 -3.12 -7.02 -17.29
C TYR A 66 -2.40 -5.86 -16.61
N LEU A 67 -2.09 -6.06 -15.34
CA LEU A 67 -1.26 -5.15 -14.57
C LEU A 67 0.20 -5.58 -14.69
N GLY A 68 1.14 -4.65 -14.64
CA GLY A 68 2.54 -5.04 -14.63
C GLY A 68 3.52 -3.91 -14.34
N MET A 69 4.66 -4.32 -13.82
CA MET A 69 5.85 -3.49 -13.64
C MET A 69 6.64 -3.40 -14.96
N LEU A 70 7.58 -2.46 -15.02
CA LEU A 70 8.52 -2.27 -16.13
C LEU A 70 9.97 -2.41 -15.70
N GLU A 71 10.28 -2.18 -14.42
CA GLU A 71 11.63 -2.30 -13.87
C GLU A 71 11.84 -3.70 -13.28
N ALA A 72 12.65 -4.50 -13.97
CA ALA A 72 13.07 -5.80 -13.46
C ALA A 72 13.83 -5.64 -12.13
N GLN A 73 13.66 -6.60 -11.22
CA GLN A 73 14.35 -6.63 -9.91
C GLN A 73 13.93 -5.50 -8.96
N SER A 74 12.83 -4.80 -9.24
CA SER A 74 12.31 -3.72 -8.40
C SER A 74 10.91 -4.06 -7.93
N GLU A 75 10.78 -4.65 -6.74
CA GLU A 75 9.47 -4.98 -6.16
C GLU A 75 8.58 -3.77 -5.90
N SER A 76 9.19 -2.61 -5.70
CA SER A 76 8.49 -1.33 -5.50
C SER A 76 8.30 -0.54 -6.79
N ASP A 77 8.49 -1.15 -7.98
CA ASP A 77 8.16 -0.46 -9.23
C ASP A 77 6.65 -0.20 -9.35
N ARG A 78 6.31 0.91 -10.00
CA ARG A 78 4.93 1.32 -10.21
C ARG A 78 4.19 0.28 -11.06
N VAL A 79 3.07 -0.21 -10.56
CA VAL A 79 2.22 -1.15 -11.29
C VAL A 79 1.34 -0.38 -12.28
N ARG A 80 1.46 -0.73 -13.57
CA ARG A 80 0.79 -0.05 -14.69
C ARG A 80 -0.26 -0.95 -15.32
N LEU A 81 -1.32 -0.35 -15.86
CA LEU A 81 -2.27 -1.04 -16.73
C LEU A 81 -1.67 -1.20 -18.13
N LYS A 82 -1.64 -2.44 -18.62
CA LYS A 82 -1.22 -2.83 -19.96
C LYS A 82 -2.37 -3.50 -20.70
N VAL A 83 -2.29 -3.48 -22.03
CA VAL A 83 -3.20 -4.22 -22.91
C VAL A 83 -2.41 -4.92 -24.00
N MET A 84 -2.76 -6.18 -24.28
CA MET A 84 -2.24 -6.98 -25.38
C MET A 84 -3.34 -7.23 -26.40
N GLU A 85 -3.06 -6.97 -27.67
CA GLU A 85 -3.89 -7.40 -28.79
C GLU A 85 -3.67 -8.91 -29.02
N MET A 86 -4.70 -9.73 -28.84
CA MET A 86 -4.55 -11.19 -28.84
C MET A 86 -4.18 -11.77 -30.21
N GLN A 87 -4.57 -11.11 -31.29
CA GLN A 87 -4.24 -11.53 -32.64
C GLN A 87 -2.76 -11.32 -32.98
N THR A 88 -2.20 -10.18 -32.57
CA THR A 88 -0.82 -9.78 -32.94
C THR A 88 0.19 -10.04 -31.84
N ARG A 89 -0.27 -10.27 -30.60
CA ARG A 89 0.53 -10.39 -29.37
C ARG A 89 1.34 -9.13 -29.06
N VAL A 90 0.87 -7.97 -29.52
CA VAL A 90 1.51 -6.68 -29.25
C VAL A 90 0.91 -6.06 -27.99
N SER A 91 1.77 -5.72 -27.04
CA SER A 91 1.39 -5.03 -25.80
C SER A 91 1.63 -3.52 -25.85
N THR A 92 0.77 -2.77 -25.17
CA THR A 92 0.87 -1.32 -24.97
C THR A 92 0.62 -0.98 -23.51
N VAL A 93 1.42 -0.07 -22.95
CA VAL A 93 1.17 0.49 -21.61
C VAL A 93 0.11 1.60 -21.73
N LEU A 94 -0.98 1.47 -20.99
CA LEU A 94 -2.10 2.42 -21.01
C LEU A 94 -1.93 3.54 -19.99
N SER A 95 -1.41 3.22 -18.81
CA SER A 95 -1.32 4.15 -17.67
C SER A 95 0.07 4.76 -17.47
N GLU A 96 0.82 5.00 -18.55
CA GLU A 96 2.19 5.52 -18.42
C GLU A 96 2.23 6.95 -17.87
N GLY A 97 1.22 7.76 -18.21
CA GLY A 97 1.06 9.12 -17.69
C GLY A 97 0.39 9.19 -16.33
N TYR A 98 0.10 8.06 -15.68
CA TYR A 98 -0.52 7.99 -14.36
C TYR A 98 0.52 7.65 -13.30
N ASP A 99 0.60 8.42 -12.23
CA ASP A 99 1.74 8.40 -11.31
C ASP A 99 1.58 7.49 -10.07
N ARG A 100 0.42 6.85 -9.88
CA ARG A 100 0.14 5.89 -8.79
C ARG A 100 0.15 4.44 -9.26
N SER A 101 0.35 3.53 -8.31
CA SER A 101 0.29 2.08 -8.53
C SER A 101 -1.16 1.58 -8.52
N ILE A 102 -1.45 0.62 -9.39
CA ILE A 102 -2.76 -0.05 -9.50
C ILE A 102 -2.68 -1.44 -8.88
N ASP A 103 -3.55 -1.77 -7.93
CA ASP A 103 -3.56 -3.07 -7.24
C ASP A 103 -4.58 -4.07 -7.84
N GLY A 104 -5.66 -3.55 -8.40
CA GLY A 104 -6.72 -4.39 -8.98
C GLY A 104 -7.52 -3.65 -10.04
N ILE A 105 -8.15 -4.40 -10.95
CA ILE A 105 -8.98 -3.86 -12.03
C ILE A 105 -10.20 -4.73 -12.29
N VAL A 106 -11.34 -4.10 -12.56
CA VAL A 106 -12.60 -4.74 -12.94
C VAL A 106 -13.26 -3.88 -14.02
N PHE A 107 -13.72 -4.45 -15.13
CA PHE A 107 -14.37 -3.65 -16.18
C PHE A 107 -15.64 -2.96 -15.69
N ASP A 108 -15.92 -1.79 -16.28
CA ASP A 108 -17.22 -1.16 -16.16
C ASP A 108 -18.20 -1.82 -17.16
N PRO A 109 -19.25 -2.53 -16.68
CA PRO A 109 -20.21 -3.19 -17.57
C PRO A 109 -21.20 -2.22 -18.25
N ILE A 110 -21.25 -0.96 -17.84
CA ILE A 110 -22.08 0.09 -18.45
C ILE A 110 -21.28 0.86 -19.51
N ASN A 111 -19.99 1.06 -19.28
CA ASN A 111 -19.11 1.86 -20.13
C ASN A 111 -17.96 1.00 -20.68
N GLU A 112 -18.16 0.37 -21.85
CA GLU A 112 -17.20 -0.56 -22.49
C GLU A 112 -15.75 -0.04 -22.65
N GLY A 113 -15.57 1.29 -22.62
CA GLY A 113 -14.25 1.94 -22.69
C GLY A 113 -13.58 2.19 -21.35
N TYR A 114 -14.10 1.66 -20.24
CA TYR A 114 -13.66 1.99 -18.89
C TYR A 114 -13.58 0.78 -17.95
N ALA A 115 -12.84 0.96 -16.86
CA ALA A 115 -12.75 0.01 -15.75
C ALA A 115 -12.69 0.76 -14.42
N TYR A 116 -13.03 0.04 -13.35
CA TYR A 116 -12.75 0.46 -11.99
C TYR A 116 -11.47 -0.20 -11.50
N ALA A 117 -10.70 0.52 -10.69
CA ALA A 117 -9.43 0.05 -10.18
C ALA A 117 -9.26 0.39 -8.71
N LEU A 118 -8.53 -0.49 -8.00
CA LEU A 118 -7.99 -0.22 -6.68
C LEU A 118 -6.64 0.47 -6.85
N VAL A 119 -6.45 1.58 -6.15
CA VAL A 119 -5.25 2.41 -6.21
C VAL A 119 -4.84 2.85 -4.82
N ALA A 120 -3.56 2.63 -4.51
CA ALA A 120 -2.89 3.26 -3.39
C ALA A 120 -2.80 4.79 -3.61
N ASP A 121 -3.53 5.56 -2.81
CA ASP A 121 -3.58 7.02 -2.88
C ASP A 121 -3.55 7.65 -1.47
N THR A 122 -2.46 8.32 -1.15
CA THR A 122 -2.30 9.13 0.07
C THR A 122 -2.68 8.34 1.33
N ALA A 123 -1.96 7.23 1.56
CA ALA A 123 -2.12 6.31 2.69
C ALA A 123 -3.52 5.67 2.79
N ARG A 124 -4.19 5.45 1.66
CA ARG A 124 -5.49 4.79 1.54
C ARG A 124 -5.47 3.93 0.29
N GLU A 125 -6.32 2.92 0.24
CA GLU A 125 -6.61 2.18 -0.99
C GLU A 125 -7.99 2.61 -1.48
N SER A 126 -8.04 3.42 -2.54
CA SER A 126 -9.27 4.04 -3.05
C SER A 126 -9.71 3.42 -4.37
N ILE A 127 -10.98 3.63 -4.74
CA ILE A 127 -11.50 3.13 -6.03
C ILE A 127 -11.52 4.27 -7.02
N PHE A 128 -10.87 4.07 -8.16
CA PHE A 128 -10.84 4.98 -9.30
C PHE A 128 -11.56 4.39 -10.50
N HIS A 129 -11.98 5.25 -11.41
CA HIS A 129 -12.56 4.92 -12.71
C HIS A 129 -11.61 5.38 -13.81
N PHE A 130 -11.17 4.44 -14.63
CA PHE A 130 -10.09 4.57 -15.61
C PHE A 130 -10.58 4.31 -17.03
N PRO A 131 -10.08 5.05 -18.03
CA PRO A 131 -10.28 4.70 -19.43
C PRO A 131 -9.42 3.48 -19.81
N LEU A 132 -9.91 2.68 -20.77
CA LEU A 132 -9.19 1.55 -21.36
C LEU A 132 -8.43 1.94 -22.65
N GLY A 133 -8.02 3.20 -22.72
CA GLY A 133 -7.10 3.77 -23.72
C GLY A 133 -5.83 4.29 -23.02
N VAL A 134 -4.94 4.98 -23.74
CA VAL A 134 -3.77 5.62 -23.10
C VAL A 134 -4.26 6.83 -22.29
N PHE A 135 -3.79 6.97 -21.05
CA PHE A 135 -4.24 8.00 -20.11
C PHE A 135 -3.14 8.51 -19.16
N GLY A 136 -3.41 9.64 -18.52
CA GLY A 136 -2.65 10.14 -17.38
C GLY A 136 -3.51 10.63 -16.22
N ASP A 137 -2.91 11.34 -15.27
CA ASP A 137 -3.56 11.77 -14.02
C ASP A 137 -4.86 12.57 -14.24
N ASP A 138 -4.91 13.43 -15.25
CA ASP A 138 -6.09 14.27 -15.54
C ASP A 138 -7.28 13.49 -16.13
N ASP A 139 -7.07 12.25 -16.57
CA ASP A 139 -8.08 11.41 -17.23
C ASP A 139 -8.79 10.45 -16.25
N VAL A 140 -8.29 10.33 -15.02
CA VAL A 140 -8.82 9.39 -14.03
C VAL A 140 -9.70 10.09 -13.00
N HIS A 141 -10.69 9.36 -12.47
CA HIS A 141 -11.61 9.90 -11.48
C HIS A 141 -11.71 8.99 -10.27
N MET A 142 -11.39 9.51 -9.08
CA MET A 142 -11.69 8.83 -7.83
C MET A 142 -13.20 8.78 -7.62
N VAL A 143 -13.75 7.59 -7.41
CA VAL A 143 -15.20 7.37 -7.26
C VAL A 143 -15.58 6.96 -5.84
N VAL A 144 -14.65 6.34 -5.11
CA VAL A 144 -14.77 6.08 -3.68
C VAL A 144 -13.45 6.43 -3.02
N GLN A 145 -13.49 7.37 -2.09
CA GLN A 145 -12.37 7.70 -1.22
C GLN A 145 -12.60 7.12 0.18
N GLY A 146 -11.56 6.52 0.75
CA GLY A 146 -11.51 6.25 2.18
C GLY A 146 -11.08 4.83 2.52
N GLY A 147 -10.43 4.70 3.68
CA GLY A 147 -9.95 3.43 4.21
C GLY A 147 -8.99 2.70 3.28
N ALA A 148 -8.94 1.39 3.48
CA ALA A 148 -8.35 0.44 2.56
C ALA A 148 -9.46 -0.39 1.91
N CYS A 149 -9.82 -0.02 0.68
CA CYS A 149 -10.73 -0.77 -0.18
C CYS A 149 -10.07 -2.04 -0.73
N GLY A 150 -10.87 -3.07 -0.98
CA GLY A 150 -10.40 -4.31 -1.58
C GLY A 150 -11.55 -5.20 -2.03
N SER A 151 -11.22 -6.35 -2.62
CA SER A 151 -12.23 -7.32 -3.10
C SER A 151 -13.32 -6.68 -3.99
N LEU A 152 -12.89 -5.78 -4.89
CA LEU A 152 -13.78 -5.02 -5.75
C LEU A 152 -14.48 -5.94 -6.77
N SER A 153 -15.77 -5.70 -6.97
CA SER A 153 -16.58 -6.30 -8.03
C SER A 153 -17.67 -5.32 -8.47
N VAL A 154 -18.21 -5.51 -9.67
CA VAL A 154 -19.23 -4.61 -10.24
C VAL A 154 -20.37 -5.45 -10.81
N THR A 155 -21.61 -5.08 -10.50
CA THR A 155 -22.80 -5.73 -11.08
C THR A 155 -23.09 -5.19 -12.48
N PRO A 156 -23.82 -5.92 -13.35
CA PRO A 156 -24.21 -5.42 -14.67
C PRO A 156 -24.95 -4.07 -14.66
N GLU A 157 -25.60 -3.74 -13.54
CA GLU A 157 -26.30 -2.47 -13.32
C GLU A 157 -25.39 -1.34 -12.81
N GLY A 158 -24.07 -1.55 -12.73
CA GLY A 158 -23.10 -0.53 -12.30
C GLY A 158 -22.98 -0.36 -10.79
N ILE A 159 -23.43 -1.33 -10.00
CA ILE A 159 -23.26 -1.30 -8.55
C ILE A 159 -21.89 -1.87 -8.21
N LEU A 160 -21.01 -1.04 -7.67
CA LEU A 160 -19.73 -1.46 -7.11
C LEU A 160 -19.99 -2.12 -5.75
N LEU A 161 -19.44 -3.31 -5.54
CA LEU A 161 -19.40 -4.03 -4.28
C LEU A 161 -17.94 -4.24 -3.89
N TYR A 162 -17.58 -3.82 -2.68
CA TYR A 162 -16.20 -3.87 -2.20
C TYR A 162 -16.15 -4.07 -0.69
N ALA A 163 -15.05 -4.61 -0.20
CA ALA A 163 -14.70 -4.59 1.21
C ALA A 163 -13.96 -3.29 1.51
N MET A 164 -14.19 -2.70 2.68
CA MET A 164 -13.41 -1.55 3.16
C MET A 164 -13.14 -1.69 4.64
N SER A 165 -11.89 -1.47 5.04
CA SER A 165 -11.47 -1.34 6.43
C SER A 165 -10.91 0.05 6.70
N THR A 166 -10.81 0.42 7.98
CA THR A 166 -10.13 1.64 8.45
C THR A 166 -9.31 1.29 9.68
N TYR A 167 -8.50 2.21 10.19
CA TYR A 167 -7.85 2.04 11.49
C TYR A 167 -8.83 1.76 12.63
N THR A 168 -10.05 2.28 12.54
CA THR A 168 -11.08 2.16 13.58
C THR A 168 -12.03 0.99 13.37
N ARG A 169 -12.05 0.37 12.18
CA ARG A 169 -12.99 -0.72 11.86
C ARG A 169 -12.39 -1.81 10.96
N PRO A 170 -12.52 -3.10 11.34
CA PRO A 170 -12.25 -4.21 10.43
C PRO A 170 -13.16 -4.18 9.21
N SER A 171 -12.78 -4.93 8.18
CA SER A 171 -13.49 -4.95 6.90
C SER A 171 -14.98 -5.26 7.04
N ASP A 172 -15.80 -4.38 6.47
CA ASP A 172 -17.21 -4.63 6.18
C ASP A 172 -17.44 -4.50 4.66
N VAL A 173 -18.56 -5.01 4.17
CA VAL A 173 -18.96 -4.87 2.76
C VAL A 173 -19.71 -3.57 2.57
N TYR A 174 -19.34 -2.84 1.53
CA TYR A 174 -19.93 -1.59 1.09
C TYR A 174 -20.44 -1.73 -0.35
N LYS A 175 -21.31 -0.81 -0.72
CA LYS A 175 -21.65 -0.57 -2.11
C LYS A 175 -21.52 0.90 -2.48
N ALA A 176 -21.21 1.17 -3.75
CA ALA A 176 -21.34 2.48 -4.38
C ALA A 176 -22.07 2.31 -5.72
N ASP A 177 -23.00 3.20 -6.05
CA ASP A 177 -23.84 3.06 -7.24
C ASP A 177 -23.41 4.07 -8.31
N SER A 178 -22.88 3.60 -9.44
CA SER A 178 -22.38 4.51 -10.48
C SER A 178 -23.49 5.35 -11.12
N THR A 179 -24.75 4.91 -11.02
CA THR A 179 -25.90 5.61 -11.61
C THR A 179 -26.42 6.77 -10.77
N ASP A 180 -26.03 6.85 -9.48
CA ASP A 180 -26.44 7.91 -8.56
C ASP A 180 -25.28 8.83 -8.12
N GLY A 181 -24.14 8.75 -8.80
CA GLY A 181 -22.94 9.51 -8.46
C GLY A 181 -22.12 8.87 -7.34
N TYR A 182 -22.11 7.54 -7.27
CA TYR A 182 -21.31 6.73 -6.34
C TYR A 182 -21.70 6.89 -4.87
N THR A 183 -23.00 6.95 -4.58
CA THR A 183 -23.47 7.04 -3.20
C THR A 183 -23.04 5.81 -2.41
N VAL A 184 -22.15 6.02 -1.44
CA VAL A 184 -21.60 4.95 -0.60
C VAL A 184 -22.60 4.50 0.46
N ARG A 185 -22.78 3.18 0.59
CA ARG A 185 -23.60 2.56 1.63
C ARG A 185 -22.92 1.31 2.21
N LYS A 186 -22.79 1.28 3.53
CA LYS A 186 -22.41 0.09 4.29
C LYS A 186 -23.52 -0.98 4.21
N LEU A 187 -23.17 -2.22 3.88
CA LEU A 187 -24.10 -3.35 3.74
C LEU A 187 -24.05 -4.33 4.92
N THR A 188 -22.88 -4.51 5.54
CA THR A 188 -22.71 -5.38 6.71
C THR A 188 -22.35 -4.59 7.96
N THR A 189 -22.60 -5.17 9.13
CA THR A 189 -22.26 -4.57 10.43
C THR A 189 -21.69 -5.62 11.38
N ASN A 190 -21.06 -6.66 10.82
CA ASN A 190 -20.67 -7.86 11.57
C ASN A 190 -19.68 -7.55 12.70
N ASN A 191 -18.89 -6.48 12.54
CA ASN A 191 -17.88 -6.05 13.49
C ASN A 191 -18.39 -5.02 14.52
N ASP A 192 -19.57 -4.43 14.32
CA ASP A 192 -20.00 -3.25 15.07
C ASP A 192 -20.18 -3.54 16.57
N LEU A 193 -20.77 -4.68 16.93
CA LEU A 193 -20.96 -5.06 18.34
C LEU A 193 -19.63 -5.19 19.09
N GLN A 194 -18.63 -5.79 18.45
CA GLN A 194 -17.34 -6.06 19.08
C GLN A 194 -16.52 -4.77 19.23
N ILE A 195 -16.42 -3.98 18.17
CA ILE A 195 -15.67 -2.73 18.17
C ILE A 195 -16.27 -1.73 19.16
N ASN A 196 -17.59 -1.56 19.13
CA ASN A 196 -18.27 -0.60 20.00
C ASN A 196 -18.26 -1.00 21.48
N SER A 197 -17.95 -2.26 21.82
CA SER A 197 -17.96 -2.72 23.21
C SER A 197 -16.59 -2.68 23.89
N TRP A 198 -15.48 -2.74 23.15
CA TRP A 198 -14.17 -3.03 23.73
C TRP A 198 -13.13 -1.92 23.60
N MET A 199 -13.34 -0.93 22.73
CA MET A 199 -12.34 0.13 22.53
C MET A 199 -12.98 1.51 22.39
N ASP A 200 -12.44 2.49 23.12
CA ASP A 200 -12.59 3.92 22.80
C ASP A 200 -11.65 4.23 21.61
N VAL A 201 -12.03 3.75 20.42
CA VAL A 201 -11.30 4.02 19.18
C VAL A 201 -11.58 5.45 18.75
N ARG A 202 -10.53 6.18 18.38
CA ARG A 202 -10.62 7.52 17.82
C ARG A 202 -10.13 7.50 16.40
N GLU A 203 -10.77 8.28 15.54
CA GLU A 203 -10.24 8.48 14.20
C GLU A 203 -8.85 9.11 14.29
N PRO A 204 -7.86 8.59 13.55
CA PRO A 204 -6.55 9.22 13.48
C PRO A 204 -6.66 10.58 12.79
N VAL A 205 -5.70 11.45 13.10
CA VAL A 205 -5.56 12.77 12.48
C VAL A 205 -4.47 12.68 11.44
N GLU A 206 -4.75 13.14 10.24
CA GLU A 206 -3.77 13.27 9.18
C GLU A 206 -2.90 14.52 9.42
N MET A 207 -1.59 14.33 9.47
CA MET A 207 -0.59 15.39 9.64
C MET A 207 0.35 15.42 8.44
N TRP A 208 0.85 16.62 8.13
CA TRP A 208 1.75 16.86 7.00
C TRP A 208 2.95 17.68 7.44
N SER A 209 4.11 17.04 7.41
CA SER A 209 5.40 17.67 7.69
C SER A 209 6.07 18.13 6.40
N THR A 210 7.00 19.08 6.52
CA THR A 210 7.85 19.50 5.38
C THR A 210 9.24 18.94 5.60
N SER A 211 9.67 18.03 4.73
CA SER A 211 11.00 17.39 4.81
C SER A 211 12.12 18.38 4.49
N THR A 212 13.37 17.93 4.65
CA THR A 212 14.58 18.73 4.40
C THR A 212 14.72 19.21 2.94
N ASN A 213 14.18 18.45 1.98
CA ASN A 213 14.16 18.79 0.56
C ASN A 213 12.92 19.60 0.13
N GLY A 214 11.97 19.83 1.05
CA GLY A 214 10.77 20.65 0.81
C GLY A 214 9.50 19.86 0.45
N ASP A 215 9.61 18.54 0.32
CA ASP A 215 8.48 17.65 0.04
C ASP A 215 7.54 17.54 1.24
N LYS A 216 6.32 17.09 0.96
CA LYS A 216 5.28 16.88 1.98
C LYS A 216 5.25 15.43 2.39
N VAL A 217 5.51 15.19 3.68
CA VAL A 217 5.53 13.85 4.28
C VAL A 217 4.29 13.69 5.14
N GLN A 218 3.49 12.68 4.82
CA GLN A 218 2.25 12.39 5.52
C GLN A 218 2.53 11.56 6.78
N SER A 219 1.72 11.78 7.82
CA SER A 219 1.71 10.93 9.00
C SER A 219 0.29 10.77 9.54
N TRP A 220 0.02 9.60 10.11
CA TRP A 220 -1.15 9.37 10.95
C TRP A 220 -0.81 9.64 12.41
N TYR A 221 -1.48 10.62 12.99
CA TYR A 221 -1.43 10.89 14.42
C TYR A 221 -2.58 10.19 15.15
N PHE A 222 -2.23 9.42 16.17
CA PHE A 222 -3.18 8.76 17.06
C PHE A 222 -3.08 9.41 18.43
N ALA A 223 -4.17 10.05 18.85
CA ALA A 223 -4.27 10.61 20.19
C ALA A 223 -4.29 9.50 21.25
N PRO A 224 -3.76 9.75 22.47
CA PRO A 224 -3.94 8.83 23.58
C PRO A 224 -5.43 8.63 23.88
N ALA A 225 -5.82 7.42 24.27
CA ALA A 225 -7.20 7.15 24.66
C ALA A 225 -7.68 8.08 25.80
N GLN A 226 -6.80 8.54 26.68
CA GLN A 226 -7.10 9.57 27.67
C GLN A 226 -6.18 10.77 27.49
N ILE A 227 -6.71 11.83 26.87
CA ILE A 227 -6.02 13.11 26.78
C ILE A 227 -6.06 13.76 28.16
N PRO A 228 -4.90 14.07 28.77
CA PRO A 228 -4.85 14.74 30.06
C PRO A 228 -5.51 16.13 30.03
N THR A 229 -6.23 16.49 31.11
CA THR A 229 -6.89 17.81 31.26
C THR A 229 -6.41 18.58 32.49
N ASN A 230 -5.55 17.97 33.30
CA ASN A 230 -5.05 18.48 34.57
C ASN A 230 -3.58 18.94 34.50
N GLY A 231 -3.02 19.06 33.29
CA GLY A 231 -1.61 19.39 33.07
C GLY A 231 -0.67 18.19 33.11
N ASP A 232 -1.16 16.97 33.35
CA ASP A 232 -0.37 15.76 33.12
C ASP A 232 -0.05 15.63 31.62
N LYS A 233 1.00 14.87 31.29
CA LYS A 233 1.42 14.62 29.91
C LYS A 233 1.50 13.14 29.62
N VAL A 234 1.38 12.74 28.36
CA VAL A 234 1.54 11.35 27.89
C VAL A 234 2.85 11.18 27.11
N PRO A 235 3.44 9.97 27.07
CA PRO A 235 4.58 9.72 26.21
C PRO A 235 4.21 9.78 24.72
N LEU A 236 5.21 9.93 23.86
CA LEU A 236 5.09 9.83 22.40
C LEU A 236 5.72 8.53 21.90
N ILE A 237 5.03 7.84 21.00
CA ILE A 237 5.56 6.68 20.27
C ILE A 237 5.75 7.06 18.80
N LEU A 238 6.96 6.89 18.28
CA LEU A 238 7.24 6.91 16.84
C LEU A 238 7.05 5.50 16.31
N TYR A 239 6.07 5.30 15.42
CA TYR A 239 5.76 3.99 14.87
C TYR A 239 6.19 3.91 13.41
N VAL A 240 7.26 3.17 13.16
CA VAL A 240 7.91 3.07 11.83
C VAL A 240 7.45 1.80 11.13
N HIS A 241 6.90 1.93 9.92
CA HIS A 241 6.45 0.78 9.11
C HIS A 241 7.64 -0.03 8.57
N GLY A 242 7.34 -1.26 8.17
CA GLY A 242 8.28 -2.19 7.51
C GLY A 242 7.90 -2.41 6.06
N GLY A 243 8.82 -2.94 5.24
CA GLY A 243 8.76 -2.72 3.79
C GLY A 243 8.98 -1.23 3.56
N PRO A 244 10.19 -0.78 3.17
CA PRO A 244 10.47 0.65 3.12
C PRO A 244 9.41 1.43 2.32
N GLU A 245 8.79 0.75 1.36
CA GLU A 245 7.75 1.29 0.50
C GLU A 245 6.31 0.99 0.92
N SER A 246 6.04 0.13 1.91
CA SER A 246 4.66 -0.17 2.34
C SER A 246 4.15 0.84 3.37
N PRO A 247 3.25 1.78 3.03
CA PRO A 247 2.80 2.81 3.95
C PRO A 247 1.96 2.25 5.10
N TRP A 248 1.91 3.01 6.18
CA TRP A 248 0.79 3.02 7.11
C TRP A 248 -0.48 3.52 6.41
N GLU A 249 -1.25 2.60 5.82
CA GLU A 249 -2.57 2.89 5.23
C GLU A 249 -3.68 3.00 6.28
N ASP A 250 -4.77 3.72 5.99
CA ASP A 250 -6.01 3.69 6.77
C ASP A 250 -6.70 2.32 6.70
N ALA A 251 -6.08 1.33 7.32
CA ALA A 251 -6.39 -0.09 7.19
C ALA A 251 -6.45 -0.77 8.56
N TRP A 252 -7.28 -1.80 8.65
CA TRP A 252 -7.35 -2.62 9.86
C TRP A 252 -6.35 -3.78 9.82
N SER A 253 -5.42 -3.80 10.79
CA SER A 253 -4.55 -4.96 11.01
C SER A 253 -4.81 -5.61 12.38
N TYR A 254 -5.05 -6.92 12.41
CA TYR A 254 -5.14 -7.64 13.68
C TYR A 254 -3.78 -7.76 14.40
N ARG A 255 -2.69 -7.51 13.69
CA ARG A 255 -1.32 -7.61 14.21
C ARG A 255 -0.70 -6.24 14.48
N TRP A 256 -0.90 -5.28 13.58
CA TRP A 256 -0.15 -4.02 13.53
C TRP A 256 -1.04 -2.77 13.61
N ASN A 257 -2.19 -2.82 14.31
CA ASN A 257 -3.07 -1.66 14.42
C ASN A 257 -2.64 -0.70 15.56
N PRO A 258 -2.30 0.58 15.27
CA PRO A 258 -1.89 1.57 16.26
C PRO A 258 -2.90 1.84 17.37
N GLN A 259 -4.21 1.63 17.12
CA GLN A 259 -5.27 1.80 18.11
C GLN A 259 -5.02 1.00 19.39
N THR A 260 -4.42 -0.19 19.27
CA THR A 260 -4.13 -1.03 20.44
C THR A 260 -3.07 -0.38 21.32
N LEU A 261 -2.05 0.25 20.74
CA LEU A 261 -0.96 0.88 21.48
C LEU A 261 -1.43 2.14 22.21
N VAL A 262 -2.28 2.96 21.58
CA VAL A 262 -2.78 4.21 22.18
C VAL A 262 -3.95 4.00 23.15
N SER A 263 -4.54 2.80 23.18
CA SER A 263 -5.65 2.44 24.07
C SER A 263 -5.27 2.44 25.56
N THR A 264 -6.28 2.47 26.44
CA THR A 264 -6.10 2.36 27.91
C THR A 264 -5.64 0.99 28.38
N VAL A 265 -5.81 -0.06 27.58
CA VAL A 265 -5.26 -1.40 27.84
C VAL A 265 -3.84 -1.57 27.28
N GLY A 266 -3.41 -0.64 26.41
CA GLY A 266 -2.06 -0.54 25.87
C GLY A 266 -1.18 0.40 26.69
N VAL A 267 -0.53 1.34 26.01
CA VAL A 267 0.44 2.27 26.61
C VAL A 267 -0.21 3.59 27.04
N ASN A 268 -1.42 3.90 26.54
CA ASN A 268 -2.06 5.22 26.65
C ASN A 268 -1.07 6.36 26.32
N ALA A 269 -0.55 6.30 25.10
CA ALA A 269 0.45 7.23 24.56
C ALA A 269 -0.13 8.00 23.37
N ALA A 270 0.44 9.16 23.08
CA ALA A 270 0.35 9.73 21.74
C ALA A 270 1.22 8.87 20.79
N LEU A 271 0.80 8.72 19.54
CA LEU A 271 1.56 7.95 18.55
C LEU A 271 1.54 8.67 17.21
N ILE A 272 2.70 8.75 16.56
CA ILE A 272 2.84 9.25 15.20
C ILE A 272 3.37 8.12 14.31
N ALA A 273 2.66 7.84 13.22
CA ALA A 273 2.97 6.81 12.25
C ALA A 273 3.24 7.48 10.90
N THR A 274 4.53 7.65 10.58
CA THR A 274 4.98 8.46 9.44
C THR A 274 5.17 7.61 8.20
N ASN A 275 4.59 8.07 7.09
CA ASN A 275 4.79 7.52 5.76
C ASN A 275 5.93 8.29 5.09
N PHE A 276 7.16 7.87 5.43
CA PHE A 276 8.39 8.53 5.00
C PHE A 276 8.67 8.33 3.51
N HIS A 277 9.56 9.15 2.95
CA HIS A 277 10.11 9.03 1.60
C HIS A 277 10.51 7.58 1.29
N GLY A 278 9.85 6.98 0.30
CA GLY A 278 9.89 5.54 0.06
C GLY A 278 8.50 4.93 0.01
N SER A 279 7.60 5.39 0.87
CA SER A 279 6.22 4.91 0.92
C SER A 279 5.53 5.03 -0.45
N ASP A 280 4.88 3.96 -0.90
CA ASP A 280 3.95 4.01 -2.02
C ASP A 280 2.69 4.80 -1.63
N SER A 281 1.78 5.03 -2.58
CA SER A 281 0.61 5.94 -2.49
C SER A 281 0.87 7.45 -2.63
N PHE A 282 2.12 7.90 -2.61
CA PHE A 282 2.49 9.34 -2.72
C PHE A 282 3.12 9.73 -4.07
N GLY A 283 3.17 8.78 -5.02
CA GLY A 283 3.69 8.97 -6.37
C GLY A 283 5.09 8.40 -6.56
N GLU A 284 5.40 8.06 -7.81
CA GLU A 284 6.61 7.32 -8.17
C GLU A 284 7.92 8.00 -7.73
N GLU A 285 8.02 9.33 -7.82
CA GLU A 285 9.22 10.05 -7.36
C GLU A 285 9.42 9.93 -5.84
N PHE A 286 8.34 10.06 -5.06
CA PHE A 286 8.39 9.90 -3.61
C PHE A 286 8.76 8.47 -3.22
N THR A 287 8.19 7.47 -3.89
CA THR A 287 8.53 6.05 -3.67
C THR A 287 9.98 5.74 -4.02
N LYS A 288 10.48 6.23 -5.16
CA LYS A 288 11.87 5.96 -5.60
C LYS A 288 12.93 6.72 -4.80
N SER A 289 12.54 7.77 -4.07
CA SER A 289 13.48 8.62 -3.32
C SER A 289 14.28 7.87 -2.25
N ILE A 290 13.77 6.74 -1.74
CA ILE A 290 14.46 5.92 -0.74
C ILE A 290 15.63 5.10 -1.31
N ARG A 291 15.73 4.96 -2.64
CA ARG A 291 16.79 4.14 -3.27
C ARG A 291 18.17 4.72 -2.94
N ASN A 292 19.04 3.89 -2.37
CA ASN A 292 20.35 4.28 -1.81
C ASN A 292 20.28 5.22 -0.60
N HIS A 293 19.10 5.41 -0.01
CA HIS A 293 18.80 6.38 1.06
C HIS A 293 18.00 5.75 2.21
N TRP A 294 18.19 4.45 2.46
CA TRP A 294 17.52 3.69 3.54
C TRP A 294 17.78 4.19 4.97
N PHE A 295 18.75 5.07 5.19
CA PHE A 295 19.16 5.43 6.57
C PHE A 295 19.20 6.94 6.82
N ASP A 296 19.15 7.77 5.79
CA ASP A 296 19.19 9.21 5.91
C ASP A 296 17.81 9.85 5.73
N ILE A 297 17.16 9.67 4.58
CA ILE A 297 15.91 10.38 4.28
C ILE A 297 14.75 9.91 5.20
N PRO A 298 14.47 8.61 5.34
CA PRO A 298 13.42 8.14 6.25
C PRO A 298 13.65 8.53 7.71
N TYR A 299 14.93 8.58 8.11
CA TYR A 299 15.32 8.99 9.45
C TYR A 299 14.99 10.46 9.70
N ASP A 300 15.34 11.35 8.78
CA ASP A 300 15.02 12.77 8.91
C ASP A 300 13.50 13.02 8.89
N ASP A 301 12.76 12.35 8.00
CA ASP A 301 11.30 12.48 7.92
C ASP A 301 10.60 12.15 9.24
N VAL A 302 10.94 11.00 9.82
CA VAL A 302 10.35 10.54 11.10
C VAL A 302 10.68 11.52 12.23
N LEU A 303 11.90 12.07 12.26
CA LEU A 303 12.29 13.03 13.30
C LEU A 303 11.70 14.42 13.12
N ILE A 304 11.45 14.84 11.88
CA ILE A 304 10.71 16.07 11.59
C ILE A 304 9.24 15.90 12.02
N ALA A 305 8.60 14.80 11.64
CA ALA A 305 7.23 14.50 12.05
C ALA A 305 7.09 14.40 13.58
N MET A 306 8.09 13.83 14.27
CA MET A 306 8.17 13.86 15.73
C MET A 306 8.15 15.29 16.27
N GLN A 307 9.00 16.19 15.76
CA GLN A 307 9.08 17.57 16.24
C GLN A 307 7.79 18.33 15.96
N ASP A 308 7.23 18.22 14.75
CA ASP A 308 5.96 18.85 14.39
C ASP A 308 4.81 18.37 15.29
N THR A 309 4.82 17.08 15.68
CA THR A 309 3.86 16.51 16.62
C THR A 309 4.01 17.11 18.02
N LEU A 310 5.24 17.24 18.53
CA LEU A 310 5.53 17.86 19.83
C LEU A 310 5.13 19.35 19.86
N ASP A 311 5.34 20.07 18.77
CA ASP A 311 4.98 21.47 18.64
C ASP A 311 3.45 21.68 18.53
N THR A 312 2.74 20.69 17.98
CA THR A 312 1.28 20.74 17.79
C THR A 312 0.50 20.42 19.07
N TYR A 313 0.97 19.47 19.89
CA TYR A 313 0.21 18.93 21.02
C TYR A 313 0.95 19.12 22.37
N ASP A 314 0.47 20.08 23.16
CA ASP A 314 1.07 20.46 24.45
C ASP A 314 0.97 19.40 25.55
N TYR A 315 0.03 18.47 25.43
CA TYR A 315 -0.16 17.34 26.34
C TYR A 315 0.82 16.19 26.12
N ILE A 316 1.74 16.30 25.15
CA ILE A 316 2.80 15.33 24.92
C ILE A 316 4.03 15.69 25.76
N ASP A 317 4.64 14.67 26.35
CA ASP A 317 5.86 14.76 27.14
C ASP A 317 7.09 14.56 26.25
N GLU A 318 7.75 15.66 25.91
CA GLU A 318 8.98 15.65 25.11
C GLU A 318 10.13 14.87 25.76
N GLU A 319 10.06 14.56 27.06
CA GLU A 319 11.06 13.79 27.80
C GLU A 319 10.75 12.28 27.84
N ARG A 320 9.64 11.83 27.25
CA ARG A 320 9.24 10.41 27.21
C ARG A 320 8.87 9.98 25.80
N ILE A 321 9.88 9.83 24.95
CA ILE A 321 9.73 9.38 23.57
C ILE A 321 10.18 7.92 23.46
N GLY A 322 9.42 7.09 22.77
CA GLY A 322 9.82 5.74 22.36
C GLY A 322 9.72 5.58 20.85
N SER A 323 10.54 4.72 20.24
CA SER A 323 10.43 4.37 18.83
C SER A 323 10.32 2.86 18.67
N ILE A 324 9.41 2.43 17.80
CA ILE A 324 9.10 1.02 17.56
C ILE A 324 8.93 0.77 16.05
N GLY A 325 9.25 -0.44 15.60
CA GLY A 325 8.99 -0.85 14.22
C GLY A 325 9.35 -2.31 13.97
N ALA A 326 8.85 -2.84 12.85
CA ALA A 326 9.11 -4.21 12.41
C ALA A 326 9.69 -4.27 10.98
N SER A 327 10.41 -5.34 10.64
CA SER A 327 11.09 -5.46 9.32
C SER A 327 11.98 -4.24 9.07
N TYR A 328 11.84 -3.50 7.97
CA TYR A 328 12.56 -2.24 7.76
C TYR A 328 12.41 -1.25 8.93
N GLY A 329 11.21 -1.12 9.52
CA GLY A 329 11.01 -0.29 10.73
C GLY A 329 11.76 -0.81 11.95
N GLY A 330 12.11 -2.11 11.98
CA GLY A 330 13.03 -2.72 12.94
C GLY A 330 14.49 -2.45 12.62
N THR A 331 14.88 -2.44 11.34
CA THR A 331 16.20 -2.00 10.85
C THR A 331 16.45 -0.54 11.23
N PHE A 332 15.45 0.32 11.03
CA PHE A 332 15.45 1.73 11.42
C PHE A 332 15.80 1.91 12.91
N GLN A 333 15.29 1.03 13.78
CA GLN A 333 15.60 1.10 15.20
C GLN A 333 17.09 0.89 15.52
N TYR A 334 17.78 0.02 14.77
CA TYR A 334 19.23 -0.14 14.92
C TYR A 334 19.97 1.13 14.51
N TRP A 335 19.51 1.77 13.44
CA TRP A 335 20.05 3.05 12.99
C TRP A 335 19.86 4.15 14.04
N VAL A 336 18.64 4.32 14.55
CA VAL A 336 18.32 5.26 15.65
C VAL A 336 19.21 5.03 16.86
N ALA A 337 19.41 3.77 17.27
CA ALA A 337 20.29 3.43 18.39
C ALA A 337 21.76 3.82 18.13
N GLY A 338 22.22 3.74 16.87
CA GLY A 338 23.55 4.19 16.47
C GLY A 338 23.70 5.72 16.50
N GLN A 339 22.64 6.46 16.17
CA GLN A 339 22.64 7.93 16.13
C GLN A 339 22.37 8.59 17.50
N SER A 340 21.82 7.85 18.48
CA SER A 340 21.30 8.42 19.72
C SER A 340 22.33 9.16 20.59
N ALA A 341 23.63 8.94 20.36
CA ALA A 341 24.70 9.64 21.09
C ALA A 341 25.13 10.97 20.44
N SER A 342 24.80 11.20 19.17
CA SER A 342 25.28 12.34 18.39
C SER A 342 24.16 13.22 17.82
N ASP A 343 22.95 12.68 17.65
CA ASP A 343 21.80 13.45 17.19
C ASP A 343 21.00 13.98 18.38
N GLU A 344 21.08 15.28 18.61
CA GLU A 344 20.39 15.96 19.71
C GLU A 344 18.86 15.84 19.63
N ARG A 345 18.29 15.57 18.44
CA ARG A 345 16.85 15.31 18.30
C ARG A 345 16.42 14.06 19.07
N LEU A 346 17.34 13.10 19.27
CA LEU A 346 17.10 11.85 19.98
C LEU A 346 17.40 11.91 21.49
N LYS A 347 17.84 13.04 22.04
CA LYS A 347 18.27 13.15 23.47
C LYS A 347 17.21 12.67 24.47
N ASN A 348 15.94 12.73 24.07
CA ASN A 348 14.79 12.35 24.90
C ASN A 348 14.15 11.01 24.52
N LEU A 349 14.75 10.27 23.60
CA LEU A 349 14.37 8.90 23.30
C LEU A 349 14.75 7.98 24.48
N LYS A 350 13.76 7.35 25.09
CA LYS A 350 13.93 6.50 26.29
C LYS A 350 13.80 5.01 26.00
N CYS A 351 13.18 4.64 24.89
CA CYS A 351 12.95 3.24 24.53
C CYS A 351 13.00 3.04 23.01
N ILE A 352 13.58 1.91 22.60
CA ILE A 352 13.67 1.45 21.22
C ILE A 352 13.19 0.00 21.19
N VAL A 353 12.24 -0.33 20.32
CA VAL A 353 11.75 -1.69 20.12
C VAL A 353 11.91 -2.09 18.65
N SER A 354 12.92 -2.92 18.38
CA SER A 354 13.14 -3.53 17.07
C SER A 354 12.50 -4.91 17.03
N HIS A 355 11.71 -5.19 15.99
CA HIS A 355 11.08 -6.48 15.75
C HIS A 355 11.45 -7.03 14.36
N ASP A 356 12.22 -8.11 14.30
CA ASP A 356 12.64 -8.77 13.05
C ASP A 356 13.29 -7.81 12.02
N GLY A 357 14.10 -6.87 12.51
CA GLY A 357 14.85 -5.94 11.66
C GLY A 357 16.08 -6.58 11.02
N ILE A 358 16.46 -6.11 9.84
CA ILE A 358 17.71 -6.49 9.19
C ILE A 358 18.85 -5.79 9.91
N PHE A 359 19.66 -6.57 10.64
CA PHE A 359 20.79 -6.02 11.40
C PHE A 359 22.05 -5.84 10.54
N ASP A 360 22.30 -6.77 9.62
CA ASP A 360 23.46 -6.76 8.72
C ASP A 360 23.00 -7.05 7.29
N LEU A 361 23.13 -6.05 6.42
CA LEU A 361 22.72 -6.14 5.02
C LEU A 361 23.49 -7.20 4.25
N VAL A 362 24.77 -7.42 4.59
CA VAL A 362 25.61 -8.43 3.92
C VAL A 362 25.11 -9.85 4.23
N SER A 363 24.79 -10.14 5.49
CA SER A 363 24.22 -11.43 5.88
C SER A 363 22.82 -11.62 5.30
N PHE A 364 21.99 -10.57 5.27
CA PHE A 364 20.67 -10.62 4.62
C PHE A 364 20.80 -10.95 3.13
N ALA A 365 21.77 -10.35 2.44
CA ALA A 365 22.05 -10.57 1.01
C ALA A 365 22.26 -12.03 0.61
N ILE A 366 22.62 -12.90 1.56
CA ILE A 366 22.98 -14.30 1.29
C ILE A 366 22.03 -15.31 1.94
N ASP A 367 21.08 -14.85 2.75
CA ASP A 367 20.14 -15.68 3.51
C ASP A 367 18.67 -15.46 3.07
N THR A 368 18.40 -14.39 2.32
CA THR A 368 17.07 -14.15 1.74
C THR A 368 16.79 -15.08 0.56
N ASP A 369 15.55 -15.53 0.43
CA ASP A 369 15.06 -16.22 -0.78
C ASP A 369 14.70 -15.20 -1.89
N GLU A 370 14.76 -13.90 -1.60
CA GLU A 370 14.47 -12.77 -2.48
C GLU A 370 15.77 -12.02 -2.79
N MET A 371 16.63 -12.63 -3.60
CA MET A 371 18.01 -12.15 -3.87
C MET A 371 18.07 -10.92 -4.78
N PHE A 372 16.91 -10.39 -5.16
CA PHE A 372 16.74 -9.26 -6.04
C PHE A 372 16.62 -7.91 -5.31
N PHE A 373 16.49 -7.86 -3.98
CA PHE A 373 16.57 -6.62 -3.21
C PHE A 373 17.97 -6.00 -3.39
N PRO A 374 18.15 -4.97 -4.24
CA PRO A 374 19.45 -4.34 -4.41
C PRO A 374 19.62 -3.33 -3.28
N PHE A 375 20.75 -3.41 -2.57
CA PHE A 375 21.11 -2.44 -1.52
C PHE A 375 21.20 -1.01 -2.02
#